data_AF-A0A3D2GQT2-F1
#
_entry.id   AF-A0A3D2GQT2-F1
#
_cell.length_a   1.000
_cell.length_b   1.000
_cell.length_c   1.000
_cell.angle_alpha   90.00
_cell.angle_beta   90.00
_cell.angle_gamma   90.00
#
_symmetry.space_group_name_H-M   'P 1'
#
loop_
_entity.id
_entity.type
_entity.pdbx_description
1 polymer ?
#
loop_
_entity_poly.entity_id
_entity_poly.type
_entity_poly.pdbx_seq_one_letter_code
_entity_poly.pdbx_strand_id
1 'polypeptide(L)' 'MGADTLIIALGLVLVLEGLAYALFPQGMKETMRQIQGLPPEALRLMGLIAVTLGAAVVWFASLGG' A
#
# COMPACT_ATOMS: atom_id res chain seq x y z
N MET A 1 -15.95 -7.40 -11.99
CA MET A 1 -15.07 -7.96 -10.94
C MET A 1 -15.94 -8.75 -9.97
N GLY A 2 -15.68 -10.04 -9.79
CA GLY A 2 -16.36 -10.82 -8.76
C GLY A 2 -15.81 -10.51 -7.36
N ALA A 3 -16.59 -10.83 -6.32
CA ALA A 3 -16.18 -10.60 -4.93
C ALA A 3 -14.90 -11.38 -4.57
N ASP A 4 -14.65 -12.51 -5.25
CA ASP A 4 -13.44 -13.32 -5.18
C ASP A 4 -12.16 -12.52 -5.48
N THR A 5 -12.19 -11.63 -6.46
CA THR A 5 -11.00 -10.85 -6.87
C THR A 5 -10.59 -9.86 -5.78
N LEU A 6 -11.57 -9.24 -5.10
CA LEU A 6 -11.30 -8.33 -3.98
C LEU A 6 -10.72 -9.08 -2.78
N ILE A 7 -11.23 -10.28 -2.49
CA ILE A 7 -10.72 -11.14 -1.41
C ILE A 7 -9.27 -11.56 -1.70
N ILE A 8 -8.96 -11.94 -2.95
CA ILE A 8 -7.59 -12.28 -3.37
C ILE A 8 -6.66 -11.07 -3.25
N ALA A 9 -7.08 -9.91 -3.77
CA ALA A 9 -6.29 -8.68 -3.70
C ALA A 9 -6.01 -8.27 -2.26
N LEU A 10 -7.01 -8.32 -1.38
CA LEU A 10 -6.86 -8.07 0.05
C LEU A 10 -5.87 -9.08 0.69
N GLY A 11 -6.03 -10.37 0.40
CA GLY A 11 -5.13 -11.41 0.90
C GLY A 11 -3.68 -11.17 0.49
N LEU A 12 -3.44 -10.78 -0.77
CA LEU A 12 -2.09 -10.45 -1.26
C LEU A 12 -1.49 -9.24 -0.56
N VAL A 13 -2.27 -8.17 -0.33
CA VAL A 13 -1.80 -7.00 0.43
C VAL A 13 -1.38 -7.40 1.84
N LEU A 14 -2.18 -8.23 2.54
CA LEU A 14 -1.82 -8.73 3.88
C LEU A 14 -0.55 -9.59 3.87
N VAL A 15 -0.39 -10.47 2.87
CA VAL A 15 0.82 -11.28 2.73
C VAL A 15 2.04 -10.38 2.54
N LEU A 16 1.97 -9.39 1.65
CA LEU A 16 3.09 -8.47 1.39
C LEU A 16 3.44 -7.63 2.62
N GLU A 17 2.44 -7.05 3.29
CA GLU A 17 2.62 -6.32 4.55
C GLU A 17 3.26 -7.21 5.62
N GLY A 18 2.69 -8.39 5.86
CA GLY A 18 3.21 -9.34 6.84
C GLY A 18 4.64 -9.78 6.54
N LEU A 19 4.98 -9.98 5.26
CA LEU A 19 6.33 -10.33 4.83
C LEU A 19 7.31 -9.18 5.08
N ALA A 20 6.90 -7.93 4.81
CA ALA A 20 7.71 -6.75 5.13
C ALA A 20 8.01 -6.66 6.63
N TYR A 21 7.01 -6.88 7.50
CA TYR A 21 7.21 -6.92 8.94
C TYR A 21 8.09 -8.09 9.40
N ALA A 22 7.95 -9.27 8.80
CA ALA A 22 8.68 -10.48 9.19
C ALA A 22 10.15 -10.44 8.73
N LEU A 23 10.41 -10.01 7.49
CA LEU A 23 11.76 -9.97 6.91
C LEU A 23 12.55 -8.72 7.32
N PHE A 24 11.87 -7.58 7.46
CA PHE A 24 12.53 -6.28 7.72
C PHE A 24 11.93 -5.54 8.94
N PRO A 25 11.90 -6.17 10.14
CA PRO A 25 11.25 -5.59 11.32
C PRO A 25 11.90 -4.28 11.78
N GLN A 26 13.22 -4.15 11.61
CA GLN A 26 13.95 -2.92 11.99
C GLN A 26 13.69 -1.78 11.01
N GLY A 27 13.64 -2.08 9.70
CA GLY A 27 13.30 -1.09 8.68
C GLY A 27 11.90 -0.52 8.90
N MET A 28 10.92 -1.38 9.20
CA MET A 28 9.55 -0.93 9.49
C MET A 28 9.45 -0.01 10.72
N LYS A 29 10.17 -0.34 11.80
CA LYS A 29 10.22 0.52 13.00
C LYS A 29 10.82 1.89 12.70
N GLU A 30 11.86 1.94 11.88
CA GLU A 30 12.50 3.19 11.51
C GLU A 30 11.60 4.03 10.60
N THR A 31 10.96 3.42 9.60
CA THR A 31 9.94 4.08 8.77
C THR A 31 8.82 4.67 9.61
N MET A 32 8.31 3.94 10.61
CA MET A 32 7.28 4.46 11.53
C MET A 32 7.76 5.69 12.31
N ARG A 33 9.01 5.72 12.78
CA ARG A 33 9.58 6.89 13.47
C ARG A 33 9.68 8.09 12.55
N GLN A 34 10.09 7.88 11.30
CA GLN A 34 10.15 8.94 10.30
C GLN A 34 8.76 9.50 9.99
N ILE A 35 7.76 8.62 9.83
CA ILE A 35 6.37 9.03 9.60
C ILE A 35 5.81 9.85 10.75
N GLN A 36 6.12 9.51 12.00
CA GLN A 36 5.68 10.29 13.17
C GLN A 36 6.24 11.71 13.20
N GLY A 37 7.38 11.96 12.55
CA GLY A 37 7.98 13.30 12.44
C GLY A 37 7.41 14.14 11.28
N LEU A 38 6.60 13.56 10.39
CA LEU A 38 6.04 14.29 9.24
C LEU A 38 4.82 15.13 9.64
N PRO A 39 4.68 16.34 9.08
CA PRO A 39 3.47 17.13 9.26
C PRO A 39 2.26 16.43 8.60
N PRO A 40 1.03 16.60 9.11
CA PRO A 40 -0.17 15.97 8.58
C PRO A 40 -0.39 16.24 7.08
N GLU A 41 -0.02 17.41 6.59
CA GLU A 41 -0.14 17.80 5.18
C GLU A 41 0.74 16.94 4.27
N ALA A 42 1.99 16.66 4.69
CA ALA A 42 2.90 15.80 3.93
C ALA A 42 2.37 14.36 3.88
N LEU A 43 1.85 13.85 5.01
CA LEU A 43 1.26 12.52 5.07
C LEU A 43 0.03 12.40 4.16
N ARG A 44 -0.83 13.42 4.12
CA ARG A 44 -1.97 13.49 3.20
C ARG A 44 -1.53 13.48 1.74
N LEU A 45 -0.49 14.25 1.38
CA LEU A 45 0.02 14.29 0.02
C LEU A 45 0.61 12.92 -0.39
N MET A 46 1.40 12.28 0.47
CA MET A 46 1.93 10.94 0.23
C MET A 46 0.79 9.93 0.03
N GLY A 47 -0.22 9.96 0.89
CA GLY A 47 -1.39 9.09 0.77
C GLY A 47 -2.16 9.32 -0.52
N LEU A 48 -2.36 10.58 -0.92
CA LEU A 48 -3.04 10.92 -2.17
C LEU A 48 -2.26 10.39 -3.38
N ILE A 49 -0.94 10.61 -3.43
CA ILE A 49 -0.09 10.09 -4.49
C ILE A 49 -0.16 8.56 -4.55
N ALA A 50 -0.08 7.89 -3.40
CA ALA A 50 -0.16 6.42 -3.33
C ALA A 50 -1.51 5.90 -3.86
N VAL A 51 -2.63 6.52 -3.47
CA VAL A 51 -3.96 6.16 -3.96
C VAL A 51 -4.08 6.41 -5.47
N THR A 52 -3.61 7.55 -5.96
CA THR A 52 -3.67 7.88 -7.40
C THR A 52 -2.84 6.90 -8.22
N LEU A 53 -1.63 6.56 -7.79
CA LEU A 53 -0.78 5.59 -8.48
C LEU A 53 -1.38 4.18 -8.41
N GLY A 54 -1.87 3.75 -7.25
CA GLY A 54 -2.52 2.45 -7.09
C GLY A 54 -3.76 2.31 -7.98
N ALA A 55 -4.60 3.35 -8.03
CA ALA A 55 -5.76 3.40 -8.91
C ALA A 55 -5.37 3.37 -10.40
N ALA A 56 -4.31 4.10 -10.79
CA ALA A 56 -3.80 4.07 -12.15
C ALA A 56 -3.31 2.66 -12.54
N VAL A 57 -2.56 1.98 -11.65
CA VAL A 57 -2.09 0.60 -11.89
C VAL A 57 -3.27 -0.36 -12.05
N VAL A 58 -4.27 -0.29 -11.16
CA VAL A 58 -5.49 -1.13 -11.26
C VAL A 58 -6.23 -0.84 -12.56
N TRP A 59 -6.37 0.44 -12.92
CA TRP A 59 -7.01 0.85 -14.17
C TRP A 59 -6.29 0.25 -15.39
N PHE A 60 -4.97 0.42 -15.48
CA PHE A 60 -4.16 -0.15 -16.57
C PHE A 60 -4.23 -1.68 -16.62
N ALA A 61 -4.18 -2.35 -15.47
CA ALA A 61 -4.32 -3.80 -15.40
C ALA A 61 -5.72 -4.26 -15.85
N SER A 62 -6.76 -3.46 -15.58
CA SER A 62 -8.13 -3.76 -16.00
C SER A 62 -8.43 -3.44 -17.47
N LEU A 63 -7.62 -2.60 -18.13
CA LEU A 63 -7.85 -2.17 -19.51
C LEU A 63 -7.50 -3.23 -20.55
N GLY A 64 -6.66 -4.21 -20.21
CA GLY A 64 -6.23 -5.29 -21.10
C GLY A 64 -7.00 -6.61 -20.95
N GLY A 65 -8.11 -6.62 -20.22
CA GLY A 65 -8.93 -7.80 -19.93
C GLY A 65 -10.33 -7.73 -20.54
#